data_AF-A0A6N2KLD8-F1
#
_entry.id   AF-A0A6N2KLD8-F1
#
_cell.length_a   1.000
_cell.length_b   1.000
_cell.length_c   1.000
_cell.angle_alpha   90.00
_cell.angle_beta   90.00
_cell.angle_gamma   90.00
#
_symmetry.space_group_name_H-M   'P 1'
#
loop_
_entity.id
_entity.type
_entity.pdbx_description
1 polymer ?
#
loop_
_entity_poly.entity_id
_entity_poly.type
_entity_poly.pdbx_seq_one_letter_code
_entity_poly.pdbx_strand_id
1 'polypeptide(L)'
;MQCLNRSVSLPIARWLLARHSSTKLFVGGLSYDTNETALKDAFGKYGEIIEVKVICHRVHGESKGYGFVQFSSEAAASTALKEMDGQACFH
;
A
#
# COMPACT_ATOMS: atom_id res chain seq x y z
N MET A 1 -40.89 7.08 38.69
CA MET A 1 -40.60 5.66 38.36
C MET A 1 -39.11 5.55 38.08
N GLN A 2 -38.53 4.42 38.49
CA GLN A 2 -37.12 4.24 38.86
C GLN A 2 -36.13 4.24 37.69
N CYS A 3 -34.88 4.46 38.09
CA CYS A 3 -33.62 4.21 37.41
C CYS A 3 -33.54 2.89 36.63
N LEU A 4 -32.74 2.89 35.55
CA LEU A 4 -31.72 1.88 35.16
C LEU A 4 -31.09 2.39 33.84
N ASN A 5 -29.92 3.02 33.84
CA ASN A 5 -28.58 2.44 33.82
C ASN A 5 -28.26 1.51 32.59
N ARG A 6 -27.14 1.86 31.94
CA ARG A 6 -26.17 1.06 31.16
C ARG A 6 -26.70 -0.15 30.36
N SER A 7 -26.49 -0.08 29.04
CA SER A 7 -25.35 -0.84 28.50
C SER A 7 -24.87 -0.23 27.19
N VAL A 8 -23.66 0.33 27.24
CA VAL A 8 -22.83 0.50 26.07
C VAL A 8 -22.48 -0.91 25.60
N SER A 9 -23.22 -1.42 24.62
CA SER A 9 -22.74 -2.51 23.77
C SER A 9 -22.59 -1.95 22.37
N LEU A 10 -21.43 -1.34 22.09
CA LEU A 10 -20.93 -1.26 20.73
C LEU A 10 -20.49 -2.68 20.33
N PRO A 11 -20.97 -3.20 19.19
CA PRO A 11 -20.11 -4.01 18.37
C PRO A 11 -19.94 -3.34 17.00
N ILE A 12 -18.72 -2.86 16.76
CA ILE A 12 -18.09 -2.82 15.43
C ILE A 12 -18.70 -1.82 14.40
N ALA A 13 -19.47 -0.82 14.82
CA ALA A 13 -19.82 0.30 13.94
C ALA A 13 -18.65 1.30 13.78
N ARG A 14 -17.53 0.82 13.24
CA ARG A 14 -16.43 1.63 12.68
C ARG A 14 -16.27 1.32 11.19
N TRP A 15 -17.38 1.24 10.47
CA TRP A 15 -17.43 1.11 9.01
C TRP A 15 -18.11 2.32 8.34
N LEU A 16 -18.17 3.45 9.06
CA LEU A 16 -18.48 4.75 8.47
C LEU A 16 -17.17 5.38 7.98
N LEU A 17 -17.09 5.54 6.65
CA LEU A 17 -16.24 6.52 5.95
C LEU A 17 -14.74 6.22 5.87
N ALA A 18 -14.39 5.07 5.31
CA ALA A 18 -13.26 5.07 4.40
C ALA A 18 -13.80 4.61 3.04
N ARG A 19 -14.15 5.56 2.17
CA ARG A 19 -13.91 5.30 0.74
C ARG A 19 -12.46 4.83 0.71
N HIS A 20 -12.25 3.58 0.33
CA HIS A 20 -10.94 2.95 0.37
C HIS A 20 -10.13 3.55 -0.78
N SER A 21 -9.73 4.81 -0.57
CA SER A 21 -8.83 5.59 -1.37
C SER A 21 -7.43 5.05 -1.16
N SER A 22 -7.19 3.83 -1.65
CA SER A 22 -5.92 3.15 -1.39
C SER A 22 -4.84 3.73 -2.26
N THR A 23 -4.29 4.84 -1.76
CA THR A 23 -3.07 5.45 -2.25
C THR A 23 -1.84 4.58 -1.98
N LYS A 24 -1.97 3.55 -1.12
CA LYS A 24 -0.92 2.58 -0.82
C LYS A 24 -1.06 1.35 -1.71
N LEU A 25 -0.05 1.11 -2.54
CA LEU A 25 0.10 -0.04 -3.40
C LEU A 25 1.10 -1.03 -2.82
N PHE A 26 0.84 -2.32 -3.04
CA PHE A 26 1.77 -3.40 -2.79
C PHE A 26 2.48 -3.74 -4.09
N VAL A 27 3.80 -3.86 -4.04
CA VAL A 27 4.63 -4.20 -5.20
C VAL A 27 5.41 -5.46 -4.86
N GLY A 28 5.10 -6.57 -5.52
CA GLY A 28 5.79 -7.86 -5.37
C GLY A 28 6.52 -8.27 -6.65
N GLY A 29 7.38 -9.28 -6.57
CA GLY A 29 8.14 -9.78 -7.71
C GLY A 29 9.34 -8.90 -8.09
N LEU A 30 9.81 -8.07 -7.18
CA LEU A 30 10.97 -7.21 -7.39
C LEU A 30 12.27 -8.02 -7.37
N SER A 31 13.22 -7.65 -8.24
CA SER A 31 14.57 -8.23 -8.20
C SER A 31 15.26 -7.89 -6.87
N TYR A 32 16.22 -8.73 -6.45
CA TYR A 32 16.97 -8.55 -5.21
C TYR A 32 17.69 -7.20 -5.13
N ASP A 33 18.12 -6.66 -6.28
CA ASP A 33 18.77 -5.36 -6.43
C ASP A 33 17.81 -4.15 -6.44
N THR A 34 16.49 -4.41 -6.36
CA THR A 34 15.50 -3.33 -6.42
C THR A 34 15.47 -2.55 -5.11
N ASN A 35 15.84 -1.28 -5.19
CA ASN A 35 15.84 -0.37 -4.05
C ASN A 35 14.62 0.56 -4.07
N GLU A 36 14.37 1.21 -2.93
CA GLU A 36 13.35 2.24 -2.75
C GLU A 36 13.43 3.34 -3.80
N THR A 37 14.66 3.75 -4.17
CA THR A 37 14.91 4.76 -5.20
C THR A 37 14.47 4.29 -6.59
N ALA A 38 14.70 3.01 -6.92
CA ALA A 38 14.31 2.43 -8.20
C ALA A 38 12.79 2.33 -8.32
N LEU A 39 12.11 1.94 -7.24
CA LEU A 39 10.65 2.00 -7.17
C LEU A 39 10.15 3.44 -7.30
N LYS A 40 10.77 4.39 -6.59
CA LYS A 40 10.36 5.80 -6.64
C LYS A 40 10.48 6.37 -8.05
N ASP A 41 11.55 6.04 -8.77
CA ASP A 41 11.74 6.46 -10.17
C ASP A 41 10.71 5.81 -11.10
N ALA A 42 10.55 4.48 -11.00
CA ALA A 42 9.60 3.71 -11.82
C ALA A 42 8.14 4.12 -11.60
N PHE A 43 7.76 4.45 -10.38
CA PHE A 43 6.39 4.86 -10.03
C PHE A 43 6.19 6.37 -10.12
N GLY A 44 7.25 7.17 -10.09
CA GLY A 44 7.20 8.64 -10.09
C GLY A 44 6.64 9.22 -11.38
N LYS A 45 6.74 8.50 -12.50
CA LYS A 45 6.10 8.85 -13.77
C LYS A 45 4.56 8.84 -13.72
N TYR A 46 3.97 8.07 -12.80
CA TYR A 46 2.51 7.96 -12.66
C TYR A 46 1.95 9.00 -11.68
N GLY A 47 2.79 9.57 -10.81
CA GLY A 47 2.42 10.66 -9.92
C GLY A 47 3.37 10.82 -8.75
N GLU A 48 3.02 11.74 -7.85
CA GLU A 48 3.83 12.06 -6.68
C GLU A 48 3.71 10.98 -5.59
N ILE A 49 4.87 10.54 -5.11
CA ILE A 49 5.01 9.48 -4.13
C ILE A 49 5.35 10.09 -2.78
N ILE A 50 4.52 9.80 -1.77
CA ILE A 50 4.72 10.21 -0.38
C ILE A 50 5.75 9.31 0.29
N GLU A 51 5.59 8.00 0.15
CA GLU A 51 6.39 7.01 0.87
C GLU A 51 6.68 5.82 -0.03
N VAL A 52 7.91 5.33 0.01
CA VAL A 52 8.27 4.03 -0.56
C VAL A 52 8.94 3.24 0.55
N LYS A 53 8.68 1.95 0.62
CA LYS A 53 9.29 1.07 1.61
C LYS A 53 9.59 -0.29 1.00
N VAL A 54 10.86 -0.62 0.84
CA VAL A 54 11.28 -1.96 0.40
C VAL A 54 11.52 -2.84 1.62
N ILE A 55 10.99 -4.07 1.62
CA ILE A 55 11.20 -5.01 2.70
C ILE A 55 12.34 -5.97 2.31
N CYS A 56 13.49 -5.78 2.93
CA CYS A 56 14.67 -6.62 2.77
C CYS A 56 14.92 -7.54 3.98
N HIS A 57 15.57 -8.68 3.75
CA HIS A 57 16.01 -9.57 4.82
C HIS A 57 17.11 -8.90 5.63
N ARG A 58 16.84 -8.70 6.92
CA ARG A 58 17.74 -8.02 7.87
C ARG A 58 19.06 -8.75 8.14
N VAL A 59 19.21 -10.00 7.69
CA VAL A 59 20.34 -10.89 8.02
C VAL A 59 21.33 -11.01 6.85
N HIS A 60 20.85 -11.11 5.60
CA HIS A 60 21.72 -11.18 4.41
C HIS A 60 21.66 -9.91 3.55
N GLY A 61 20.79 -8.95 3.85
CA GLY A 61 20.57 -7.78 2.99
C GLY A 61 19.81 -8.08 1.69
N GLU A 62 19.45 -9.34 1.44
CA GLU A 62 18.72 -9.77 0.25
C GLU A 62 17.28 -9.26 0.29
N SER A 63 16.84 -8.53 -0.74
CA SER A 63 15.46 -8.08 -0.80
C SER A 63 14.50 -9.27 -0.85
N LYS A 64 13.39 -9.26 -0.10
CA LYS A 64 12.37 -10.32 -0.21
C LYS A 64 11.59 -10.27 -1.54
N GLY A 65 12.00 -9.38 -2.45
CA GLY A 65 11.34 -9.12 -3.71
C GLY A 65 9.98 -8.45 -3.56
N TYR A 66 9.74 -7.72 -2.46
CA TYR A 66 8.52 -6.93 -2.31
C TYR A 66 8.73 -5.63 -1.52
N GLY A 67 7.83 -4.69 -1.78
CA GLY A 67 7.78 -3.38 -1.15
C GLY A 67 6.38 -2.77 -1.21
N PHE A 68 6.28 -1.56 -0.65
CA PHE A 68 5.07 -0.77 -0.60
C PHE A 68 5.37 0.61 -1.17
N VAL A 69 4.45 1.13 -1.97
CA VAL A 69 4.52 2.47 -2.55
C VAL A 69 3.25 3.22 -2.14
N GLN A 70 3.38 4.42 -1.60
CA GLN A 70 2.25 5.26 -1.22
C GLN A 70 2.28 6.57 -2.00
N PHE A 71 1.22 6.81 -2.76
CA PHE A 71 1.03 8.01 -3.55
C PHE A 71 0.36 9.13 -2.75
N SER A 72 0.53 10.36 -3.23
CA SER A 72 -0.22 11.51 -2.72
C SER A 72 -1.65 11.56 -3.21
N SER A 73 -1.91 10.98 -4.38
CA SER A 73 -3.21 10.99 -5.05
C SER A 73 -3.71 9.58 -5.34
N GLU A 74 -5.00 9.35 -5.08
CA GLU A 74 -5.69 8.10 -5.42
C GLU A 74 -5.70 7.87 -6.94
N ALA A 75 -5.79 8.95 -7.74
CA ALA A 75 -5.73 8.84 -9.20
C ALA A 75 -4.38 8.33 -9.68
N ALA A 76 -3.28 8.78 -9.06
CA ALA A 76 -1.93 8.31 -9.37
C ALA A 76 -1.76 6.83 -8.98
N ALA A 77 -2.23 6.45 -7.80
CA ALA A 77 -2.22 5.06 -7.36
C ALA A 77 -3.07 4.15 -8.26
N SER A 78 -4.26 4.60 -8.68
CA SER A 78 -5.13 3.85 -9.58
C SER A 78 -4.52 3.69 -10.98
N THR A 79 -3.83 4.73 -11.48
CA THR A 79 -3.13 4.68 -12.77
C THR A 79 -1.93 3.73 -12.70
N ALA A 80 -1.09 3.88 -11.68
CA ALA A 80 0.04 2.99 -11.45
C ALA A 80 -0.40 1.53 -11.25
N LEU A 81 -1.51 1.31 -10.53
CA LEU A 81 -2.12 -0.01 -10.42
C LEU A 81 -2.54 -0.51 -11.80
N LYS A 82 -3.32 0.24 -12.59
CA LYS A 82 -3.73 -0.23 -13.93
C LYS A 82 -2.57 -0.55 -14.88
N GLU A 83 -1.48 0.22 -14.82
CA GLU A 83 -0.32 0.03 -15.71
C GLU A 83 0.62 -1.09 -15.24
N MET A 84 0.67 -1.38 -13.93
CA MET A 84 1.60 -2.36 -13.34
C MET A 84 0.91 -3.65 -12.87
N ASP A 85 -0.41 -3.61 -12.59
CA ASP A 85 -1.26 -4.75 -12.26
C ASP A 85 -1.48 -5.57 -13.54
N GLY A 86 -0.66 -6.60 -13.71
CA GLY A 86 -0.67 -7.43 -14.92
C GLY A 86 0.71 -7.68 -15.53
N GLN A 87 1.78 -7.04 -15.05
CA GLN A 87 3.16 -7.50 -15.35
C GLN A 87 3.52 -8.73 -14.50
N ALA A 88 2.69 -9.78 -14.59
CA ALA A 88 3.16 -11.13 -14.35
C ALA A 88 3.86 -11.57 -15.64
N CYS A 89 5.12 -11.20 -15.80
CA CYS A 89 5.98 -11.78 -16.83
C CYS A 89 6.24 -13.24 -16.43
N PHE A 90 5.27 -14.11 -16.69
CA PHE A 90 5.50 -15.54 -16.80
C PHE A 90 6.32 -15.76 -18.08
N HIS A 91 7.62 -15.98 -17.90
CA HIS A 91 8.36 -16.84 -18.80
C HIS A 91 9.27 -17.75 -17.98
#